data_AF-A0A514WU11-F1
#
_entry.id   AF-A0A514WU11-F1
#
_cell.length_a   1.000
_cell.length_b   1.000
_cell.length_c   1.000
_cell.angle_alpha   90.00
_cell.angle_beta   90.00
_cell.angle_gamma   90.00
#
_symmetry.space_group_name_H-M   'P 1'
#
loop_
_entity.id
_entity.type
_entity.pdbx_description
1 polymer ?
#
loop_
_entity_poly.entity_id
_entity_poly.type
_entity_poly.pdbx_seq_one_letter_code
_entity_poly.pdbx_strand_id
1 'polypeptide(L)'
;MVFVGSALKTLLLSLAKLCGVIVMAVVVFALVSTTALSYFTVQTLTNISANPNADHNIKEVSRLGQKYILEIEQFEQISADIQKRKSPPLCSTLCNASALDHERFLNERGEYLQSFYKTQKASALQDPSFRMKMEELGFFNKAFPKSMRMIMTDIWNAPTGTSNFKLALRLEGVVLSEMTGIKTHWAQIQSESRKLDVLRGLMSSCNTVPKKQLLEDCRREFPN
;
A
#
# COMPACT_ATOMS: atom_id res chain seq x y z
N MET A 1 20.20 61.22 -18.72
CA MET A 1 20.07 59.75 -18.83
C MET A 1 19.47 59.15 -17.55
N VAL A 2 18.17 59.35 -17.27
CA VAL A 2 17.53 58.77 -16.05
C VAL A 2 16.16 58.10 -16.32
N PHE A 3 15.55 58.31 -17.50
CA PHE A 3 14.20 57.80 -17.80
C PHE A 3 14.12 56.32 -18.24
N VAL A 4 15.22 55.73 -18.70
CA VAL A 4 15.22 54.33 -19.21
C VAL A 4 15.14 53.30 -18.07
N GLY A 5 15.65 53.63 -16.88
CA GLY A 5 15.65 52.71 -15.72
C GLY A 5 14.28 52.52 -15.06
N SER A 6 13.37 53.48 -15.21
CA SER A 6 12.01 53.38 -14.65
C SER A 6 11.12 52.47 -15.52
N ALA A 7 11.10 52.71 -16.84
CA ALA A 7 10.29 51.91 -17.77
C ALA A 7 10.71 50.42 -17.79
N LEU A 8 12.01 50.12 -17.73
CA LEU A 8 12.51 48.75 -17.69
C LEU A 8 12.13 48.01 -16.40
N LYS A 9 12.12 48.70 -15.25
CA LYS A 9 11.66 48.15 -13.97
C LYS A 9 10.16 47.84 -14.01
N THR A 10 9.34 48.73 -14.56
CA THR A 10 7.89 48.52 -14.69
C THR A 10 7.58 47.36 -15.63
N LEU A 11 8.34 47.22 -16.73
CA LEU A 11 8.21 46.11 -17.68
C LEU A 11 8.58 44.77 -17.03
N LEU A 12 9.70 44.70 -16.31
CA LEU A 12 10.13 43.49 -15.59
C LEU A 12 9.14 43.10 -14.48
N LEU A 13 8.60 44.08 -13.73
CA LEU A 13 7.55 43.85 -12.73
C LEU A 13 6.25 43.34 -13.37
N SER A 14 5.88 43.84 -14.56
CA SER A 14 4.70 43.37 -15.29
C SER A 14 4.87 41.94 -15.82
N LEU A 15 6.05 41.60 -16.33
CA LEU A 15 6.41 40.24 -16.77
C LEU A 15 6.46 39.26 -15.61
N ALA A 16 7.01 39.65 -14.46
CA ALA A 16 7.03 38.82 -13.25
C ALA A 16 5.62 38.55 -12.72
N LYS A 17 4.73 39.56 -12.74
CA LYS A 17 3.31 39.38 -12.38
C LYS A 17 2.58 38.47 -13.36
N LEU A 18 2.84 38.61 -14.67
CA LEU A 18 2.23 37.77 -15.69
C LEU A 18 2.67 36.31 -15.56
N CYS A 19 3.96 36.05 -15.33
CA CYS A 19 4.46 34.70 -15.03
C CYS A 19 3.85 34.14 -13.73
N GLY A 20 3.72 34.94 -12.68
CA GLY A 20 3.07 34.52 -11.44
C GLY A 20 1.59 34.13 -11.63
N VAL A 21 0.84 34.88 -12.42
CA VAL A 21 -0.56 34.58 -12.73
C VAL A 21 -0.69 33.32 -13.59
N ILE A 22 0.20 33.11 -14.57
CA ILE A 22 0.20 31.90 -15.41
C ILE A 22 0.53 30.67 -14.57
N VAL A 23 1.54 30.74 -13.69
CA VAL A 23 1.88 29.64 -12.78
C VAL A 23 0.72 29.32 -11.84
N MET A 24 0.08 30.33 -11.26
CA MET A 24 -1.11 30.13 -10.42
C MET A 24 -2.28 29.53 -11.20
N ALA A 25 -2.52 29.95 -12.45
CA ALA A 25 -3.58 29.39 -13.29
C ALA A 25 -3.32 27.93 -13.65
N VAL A 26 -2.08 27.56 -13.97
CA VAL A 26 -1.68 26.16 -14.23
C VAL A 26 -1.81 25.31 -12.97
N VAL A 27 -1.40 25.82 -11.81
CA VAL A 27 -1.57 25.13 -10.52
C VAL A 27 -3.04 24.94 -10.18
N VAL A 28 -3.87 25.98 -10.33
CA VAL A 28 -5.32 25.90 -10.10
C VAL A 28 -5.98 24.93 -11.08
N PHE A 29 -5.61 24.95 -12.35
CA PHE A 29 -6.16 24.02 -13.35
C PHE A 29 -5.76 22.57 -13.06
N ALA A 30 -4.49 22.34 -12.68
CA ALA A 30 -4.02 21.02 -12.28
C ALA A 30 -4.75 20.52 -11.03
N LEU A 31 -4.90 21.37 -10.00
CA LEU A 31 -5.65 21.06 -8.78
C LEU A 31 -7.12 20.75 -9.10
N VAL A 32 -7.81 21.60 -9.86
CA VAL A 32 -9.21 21.36 -10.23
C VAL A 32 -9.39 20.03 -10.99
N SER A 33 -8.42 19.67 -11.84
CA SER A 33 -8.41 18.40 -12.58
C SER A 33 -8.23 17.19 -11.66
N THR A 34 -7.31 17.27 -10.69
CA THR A 34 -7.05 16.21 -9.71
C THR A 34 -8.19 16.09 -8.68
N THR A 35 -8.79 17.20 -8.27
CA THR A 35 -9.97 17.21 -7.41
C THR A 35 -11.18 16.61 -8.12
N ALA A 36 -11.37 16.85 -9.43
CA ALA A 36 -12.45 16.25 -10.21
C ALA A 36 -12.30 14.72 -10.34
N LEU A 37 -11.08 14.23 -10.59
CA LEU A 37 -10.79 12.79 -10.59
C LEU A 37 -11.01 12.15 -9.22
N SER A 38 -10.57 12.83 -8.16
CA SER A 38 -10.78 12.38 -6.77
C SER A 38 -12.27 12.36 -6.41
N TYR A 39 -13.04 13.36 -6.87
CA TYR A 39 -14.49 13.42 -6.71
C TYR A 39 -15.20 12.28 -7.42
N PHE A 40 -14.85 12.01 -8.68
CA PHE A 40 -15.41 10.89 -9.42
C PHE A 40 -15.08 9.55 -8.75
N THR A 41 -13.86 9.38 -8.25
CA THR A 41 -13.41 8.19 -7.53
C THR A 41 -14.21 7.97 -6.24
N VAL A 42 -14.36 9.02 -5.43
CA VAL A 42 -15.17 8.97 -4.20
C VAL A 42 -16.63 8.70 -4.51
N GLN A 43 -17.22 9.43 -5.46
CA GLN A 43 -18.62 9.23 -5.84
C GLN A 43 -18.87 7.81 -6.34
N THR A 44 -17.95 7.26 -7.11
CA THR A 44 -17.99 5.87 -7.56
C THR A 44 -17.94 4.93 -6.37
N LEU A 45 -16.94 5.05 -5.48
CA LEU A 45 -16.77 4.20 -4.29
C LEU A 45 -17.97 4.25 -3.34
N THR A 46 -18.51 5.44 -3.08
CA THR A 46 -19.70 5.64 -2.23
C THR A 46 -20.97 5.10 -2.90
N ASN A 47 -21.11 5.21 -4.22
CA ASN A 47 -22.24 4.62 -4.93
C ASN A 47 -22.15 3.09 -4.97
N ILE A 48 -20.96 2.51 -5.07
CA ILE A 48 -20.75 1.05 -5.04
C ILE A 48 -21.09 0.48 -3.66
N SER A 49 -20.71 1.18 -2.57
CA SER A 49 -21.03 0.74 -1.21
C SER A 49 -22.53 0.86 -0.90
N ALA A 50 -23.21 1.85 -1.45
CA ALA A 50 -24.63 2.11 -1.18
C ALA A 50 -25.61 1.38 -2.14
N ASN A 51 -25.20 1.01 -3.36
CA ASN A 51 -26.11 0.50 -4.38
C ASN A 51 -26.07 -1.04 -4.51
N PRO A 52 -27.18 -1.78 -4.23
CA PRO A 52 -27.26 -3.22 -4.43
C PRO A 52 -27.07 -3.66 -5.90
N ASN A 53 -27.22 -2.76 -6.87
CA ASN A 53 -27.10 -3.05 -8.31
C ASN A 53 -25.77 -2.58 -8.95
N ALA A 54 -24.78 -2.12 -8.17
CA ALA A 54 -23.47 -1.77 -8.75
C ALA A 54 -22.75 -3.00 -9.32
N ASP A 55 -21.92 -2.78 -10.34
CA ASP A 55 -21.16 -3.81 -11.06
C ASP A 55 -20.49 -4.79 -10.09
N HIS A 56 -20.77 -6.08 -10.28
CA HIS A 56 -20.28 -7.17 -9.43
C HIS A 56 -18.75 -7.16 -9.28
N ASN A 57 -18.02 -6.89 -10.35
CA ASN A 57 -16.55 -6.88 -10.32
C ASN A 57 -16.02 -5.74 -9.48
N ILE A 58 -16.65 -4.57 -9.58
CA ILE A 58 -16.23 -3.39 -8.84
C ILE A 58 -16.58 -3.51 -7.35
N LYS A 59 -17.73 -4.12 -7.03
CA LYS A 59 -18.08 -4.50 -5.65
C LYS A 59 -17.08 -5.48 -5.06
N GLU A 60 -16.72 -6.50 -5.82
CA GLU A 60 -15.80 -7.53 -5.36
C GLU A 60 -14.39 -6.95 -5.11
N VAL A 61 -13.89 -6.11 -6.03
CA VAL A 61 -12.61 -5.39 -5.82
C VAL A 61 -12.66 -4.50 -4.58
N SER A 62 -13.78 -3.79 -4.35
CA SER A 62 -13.95 -2.93 -3.17
C SER A 62 -14.00 -3.76 -1.87
N ARG A 63 -14.70 -4.89 -1.88
CA ARG A 63 -14.78 -5.84 -0.75
C ARG A 63 -13.42 -6.46 -0.43
N LEU A 64 -12.66 -6.84 -1.47
CA LEU A 64 -11.30 -7.33 -1.31
C LEU A 64 -10.40 -6.24 -0.72
N GLY A 65 -10.50 -4.99 -1.19
CA GLY A 65 -9.79 -3.84 -0.63
C GLY A 65 -10.05 -3.66 0.86
N GLN A 66 -11.33 -3.62 1.27
CA GLN A 66 -11.72 -3.55 2.68
C GLN A 66 -11.12 -4.68 3.51
N LYS A 67 -11.22 -5.92 3.01
CA LYS A 67 -10.66 -7.10 3.69
C LYS A 67 -9.14 -6.97 3.88
N TYR A 68 -8.42 -6.46 2.88
CA TYR A 68 -6.99 -6.21 2.99
C TYR A 68 -6.64 -5.12 4.00
N ILE A 69 -7.43 -4.03 4.09
CA ILE A 69 -7.18 -2.99 5.11
C ILE A 69 -7.27 -3.59 6.51
N LEU A 70 -8.34 -4.35 6.80
CA LEU A 70 -8.54 -5.00 8.10
C LEU A 70 -7.41 -5.98 8.41
N GLU A 71 -6.98 -6.77 7.43
CA GLU A 71 -5.86 -7.72 7.60
C GLU A 71 -4.53 -7.01 7.89
N ILE A 72 -4.27 -5.86 7.25
CA ILE A 72 -3.05 -5.08 7.50
C ILE A 72 -3.08 -4.48 8.92
N GLU A 73 -4.22 -4.00 9.40
CA GLU A 73 -4.35 -3.51 10.78
C GLU A 73 -4.11 -4.62 11.81
N GLN A 74 -4.67 -5.80 11.57
CA GLN A 74 -4.42 -6.99 12.39
C GLN A 74 -2.95 -7.41 12.34
N PHE A 75 -2.30 -7.29 11.19
CA PHE A 75 -0.87 -7.56 11.02
C PHE A 75 0.01 -6.57 11.77
N GLU A 76 -0.29 -5.27 11.77
CA GLU A 76 0.52 -4.25 12.45
C GLU A 76 0.69 -4.55 13.94
N GLN A 77 -0.36 -5.06 14.59
CA GLN A 77 -0.33 -5.50 15.98
C GLN A 77 0.69 -6.63 16.19
N ILE A 78 0.68 -7.65 15.33
CA ILE A 78 1.60 -8.80 15.42
C ILE A 78 3.03 -8.38 15.04
N SER A 79 3.18 -7.56 14.00
CA SER A 79 4.48 -7.12 13.48
C SER A 79 5.26 -6.36 14.55
N ALA A 80 4.60 -5.46 15.30
CA ALA A 80 5.22 -4.74 16.40
C ALA A 80 5.75 -5.68 17.51
N ASP A 81 5.06 -6.80 17.76
CA ASP A 81 5.47 -7.80 18.73
C ASP A 81 6.58 -8.73 18.21
N ILE A 82 6.59 -9.02 16.90
CA ILE A 82 7.63 -9.83 16.25
C ILE A 82 8.94 -9.05 16.12
N GLN A 83 8.90 -7.76 15.78
CA GLN A 83 10.11 -6.92 15.62
C GLN A 83 10.96 -6.86 16.89
N LYS A 84 10.36 -7.07 18.06
CA LYS A 84 11.07 -7.16 19.35
C LYS A 84 11.83 -8.49 19.54
N ARG A 85 11.65 -9.47 18.66
CA ARG A 85 12.21 -10.82 18.78
C ARG A 85 13.19 -11.13 17.65
N LYS A 86 14.26 -11.87 17.96
CA LYS A 86 15.17 -12.39 16.94
C LYS A 86 14.46 -13.45 16.10
N SER A 87 14.15 -13.12 14.85
CA SER A 87 13.66 -14.06 13.86
C SER A 87 14.84 -14.81 13.22
N PRO A 88 14.72 -16.12 12.93
CA PRO A 88 15.73 -16.84 12.16
C PRO A 88 15.84 -16.28 10.73
N PRO A 89 16.97 -16.46 10.02
CA PRO A 89 17.11 -15.99 8.64
C PRO A 89 16.07 -16.55 7.68
N LEU A 90 15.64 -15.75 6.68
CA LEU A 90 14.89 -16.13 5.45
C LEU A 90 15.00 -17.62 5.10
N CYS A 91 16.17 -17.88 4.57
CA CYS A 91 16.44 -19.12 3.86
C CYS A 91 16.51 -20.34 4.79
N SER A 92 16.86 -20.18 6.06
CA SER A 92 17.09 -21.33 6.94
C SER A 92 15.81 -22.09 7.29
N THR A 93 14.65 -21.46 7.16
CA THR A 93 13.35 -22.06 7.48
C THR A 93 12.48 -22.29 6.26
N LEU A 94 12.95 -21.94 5.06
CA LEU A 94 12.15 -21.85 3.84
C LEU A 94 11.44 -23.16 3.46
N CYS A 95 12.13 -24.28 3.65
CA CYS A 95 11.62 -25.62 3.30
C CYS A 95 11.26 -26.47 4.53
N ASN A 96 10.97 -25.84 5.68
CA ASN A 96 10.44 -26.57 6.82
C ASN A 96 9.00 -27.03 6.52
N ALA A 97 8.56 -28.09 7.22
CA ALA A 97 7.14 -28.44 7.20
C ALA A 97 6.34 -27.29 7.83
N SER A 98 5.24 -26.91 7.19
CA SER A 98 4.33 -25.91 7.75
C SER A 98 3.34 -26.59 8.69
N ALA A 99 3.20 -26.04 9.89
CA ALA A 99 2.19 -26.40 10.88
C ALA A 99 0.90 -25.58 10.73
N LEU A 100 0.86 -24.69 9.72
CA LEU A 100 -0.26 -23.83 9.41
C LEU A 100 -1.35 -24.63 8.72
N ASP A 101 -2.55 -24.61 9.30
CA ASP A 101 -3.74 -25.20 8.69
C ASP A 101 -4.15 -24.34 7.50
N HIS A 102 -3.98 -24.88 6.30
CA HIS A 102 -4.21 -24.14 5.06
C HIS A 102 -5.69 -23.78 4.87
N GLU A 103 -6.60 -24.64 5.28
CA GLU A 103 -8.04 -24.40 5.12
C GLU A 103 -8.51 -23.29 6.06
N ARG A 104 -8.11 -23.36 7.33
CA ARG A 104 -8.39 -22.28 8.29
C ARG A 104 -7.73 -20.97 7.87
N PHE A 105 -6.51 -21.03 7.35
CA PHE A 105 -5.82 -19.86 6.86
C PHE A 105 -6.53 -19.16 5.69
N LEU A 106 -7.09 -19.91 4.74
CA LEU A 106 -7.84 -19.33 3.62
C LEU A 106 -9.13 -18.63 4.09
N ASN A 107 -9.78 -19.17 5.11
CA ASN A 107 -11.08 -18.71 5.60
C ASN A 107 -10.96 -17.57 6.63
N GLU A 108 -10.12 -17.75 7.65
CA GLU A 108 -9.97 -16.87 8.82
C GLU A 108 -8.82 -15.84 8.66
N ARG A 109 -7.90 -16.07 7.70
CA ARG A 109 -6.80 -15.18 7.28
C ARG A 109 -6.07 -14.50 8.46
N GLY A 110 -6.26 -13.19 8.66
CA GLY A 110 -5.51 -12.39 9.64
C GLY A 110 -5.75 -12.81 11.09
N GLU A 111 -6.98 -13.20 11.45
CA GLU A 111 -7.31 -13.65 12.81
C GLU A 111 -6.61 -14.97 13.15
N TYR A 112 -6.54 -15.88 12.17
CA TYR A 112 -5.84 -17.14 12.34
C TYR A 112 -4.33 -16.92 12.46
N LEU A 113 -3.72 -16.00 11.71
CA LEU A 113 -2.31 -15.66 11.88
C LEU A 113 -2.02 -15.12 13.30
N GLN A 114 -2.90 -14.27 13.84
CA GLN A 114 -2.78 -13.78 15.22
C GLN A 114 -2.85 -14.93 16.23
N SER A 115 -3.85 -15.79 16.09
CA SER A 115 -4.05 -16.94 16.97
C SER A 115 -2.89 -17.93 16.90
N PHE A 116 -2.42 -18.23 15.69
CA PHE A 116 -1.28 -19.09 15.43
C PHE A 116 -0.02 -18.54 16.09
N TYR A 117 0.28 -17.24 15.92
CA TYR A 117 1.43 -16.61 16.57
C TYR A 117 1.31 -16.59 18.09
N LYS A 118 0.14 -16.29 18.65
CA LYS A 118 -0.08 -16.30 20.11
C LYS A 118 0.16 -17.71 20.70
N THR A 119 -0.25 -18.73 19.97
CA THR A 119 -0.13 -20.14 20.38
C THR A 119 1.31 -20.65 20.25
N GLN A 120 1.92 -20.46 19.07
CA GLN A 120 3.23 -21.03 18.73
C GLN A 120 4.41 -20.13 19.11
N LYS A 121 4.17 -18.84 19.39
CA LYS A 121 5.16 -17.83 19.78
C LYS A 121 6.36 -17.80 18.81
N ALA A 122 7.58 -17.97 19.33
CA ALA A 122 8.80 -17.94 18.52
C ALA A 122 8.85 -19.06 17.47
N SER A 123 8.17 -20.18 17.69
CA SER A 123 8.11 -21.28 16.72
C SER A 123 7.29 -20.93 15.48
N ALA A 124 6.33 -20.00 15.58
CA ALA A 124 5.63 -19.48 14.40
C ALA A 124 6.60 -18.80 13.41
N LEU A 125 7.66 -18.17 13.93
CA LEU A 125 8.70 -17.53 13.11
C LEU A 125 9.62 -18.53 12.41
N GLN A 126 9.44 -19.84 12.66
CA GLN A 126 10.12 -20.91 11.95
C GLN A 126 9.23 -21.58 10.91
N ASP A 127 7.94 -21.24 10.88
CA ASP A 127 6.98 -21.75 9.91
C ASP A 127 7.10 -20.95 8.60
N PRO A 128 7.42 -21.59 7.46
CA PRO A 128 7.66 -20.87 6.22
C PRO A 128 6.39 -20.22 5.67
N SER A 129 5.22 -20.83 5.83
CA SER A 129 3.95 -20.27 5.37
C SER A 129 3.58 -19.04 6.19
N PHE A 130 3.78 -19.11 7.52
CA PHE A 130 3.56 -17.97 8.40
C PHE A 130 4.46 -16.81 8.00
N ARG A 131 5.77 -17.07 7.86
CA ARG A 131 6.75 -16.05 7.47
C ARG A 131 6.46 -15.44 6.11
N MET A 132 6.18 -16.26 5.10
CA MET A 132 5.83 -15.80 3.76
C MET A 132 4.64 -14.84 3.82
N LYS A 133 3.63 -15.17 4.62
CA LYS A 133 2.47 -14.29 4.78
C LYS A 133 2.80 -13.00 5.53
N MET A 134 3.68 -13.06 6.52
CA MET A 134 4.15 -11.86 7.23
C MET A 134 4.94 -10.93 6.31
N GLU A 135 5.78 -11.47 5.41
CA GLU A 135 6.48 -10.67 4.40
C GLU A 135 5.49 -10.04 3.41
N GLU A 136 4.50 -10.80 2.94
CA GLU A 136 3.47 -10.31 2.02
C GLU A 136 2.63 -9.18 2.66
N LEU A 137 2.19 -9.33 3.92
CA LEU A 137 1.45 -8.30 4.63
C LEU A 137 2.31 -7.08 4.97
N GLY A 138 3.59 -7.29 5.30
CA GLY A 138 4.57 -6.22 5.48
C GLY A 138 4.81 -5.41 4.21
N PHE A 139 4.83 -6.08 3.05
CA PHE A 139 4.86 -5.43 1.74
C PHE A 139 3.61 -4.58 1.52
N PHE A 140 2.41 -5.14 1.71
CA PHE A 140 1.18 -4.39 1.52
C PHE A 140 1.06 -3.19 2.48
N ASN A 141 1.53 -3.31 3.72
CA ASN A 141 1.54 -2.18 4.66
C ASN A 141 2.44 -1.02 4.20
N LYS A 142 3.56 -1.33 3.53
CA LYS A 142 4.45 -0.31 2.94
C LYS A 142 3.86 0.28 1.66
N ALA A 143 3.22 -0.54 0.83
CA ALA A 143 2.60 -0.11 -0.42
C ALA A 143 1.36 0.77 -0.20
N PHE A 144 0.64 0.54 0.90
CA PHE A 144 -0.57 1.27 1.28
C PHE A 144 -0.41 1.91 2.66
N PRO A 145 0.13 3.15 2.70
CA PRO A 145 0.34 3.89 3.94
C PRO A 145 -0.94 4.01 4.77
N LYS A 146 -0.78 4.14 6.09
CA LYS A 146 -1.90 4.29 7.03
C LYS A 146 -2.82 5.46 6.67
N SER A 147 -2.27 6.57 6.19
CA SER A 147 -3.01 7.74 5.69
C SER A 147 -3.99 7.35 4.57
N MET A 148 -3.52 6.57 3.60
CA MET A 148 -4.31 6.04 2.50
C MET A 148 -5.36 5.03 2.98
N ARG A 149 -4.98 4.14 3.91
CA ARG A 149 -5.92 3.16 4.48
C ARG A 149 -7.08 3.84 5.22
N MET A 150 -6.78 4.84 6.04
CA MET A 150 -7.77 5.58 6.81
C MET A 150 -8.78 6.32 5.92
N ILE A 151 -8.32 7.00 4.86
CA ILE A 151 -9.25 7.72 3.98
C ILE A 151 -10.14 6.75 3.17
N MET A 152 -9.63 5.58 2.80
CA MET A 152 -10.44 4.54 2.17
C MET A 152 -11.52 4.00 3.12
N THR A 153 -11.16 3.75 4.39
CA THR A 153 -12.13 3.38 5.44
C THR A 153 -13.18 4.47 5.66
N ASP A 154 -12.78 5.75 5.70
CA ASP A 154 -13.70 6.89 5.81
C ASP A 154 -14.69 6.95 4.63
N ILE A 155 -14.22 6.69 3.40
CA ILE A 155 -15.07 6.69 2.19
C ILE A 155 -16.08 5.54 2.25
N TRP A 156 -15.64 4.35 2.67
CA TRP A 156 -16.51 3.17 2.72
C TRP A 156 -17.55 3.23 3.84
N ASN A 157 -17.19 3.81 4.98
CA ASN A 157 -18.07 3.95 6.14
C ASN A 157 -18.83 5.29 6.15
N ALA A 158 -18.71 6.09 5.09
CA ALA A 158 -19.36 7.39 4.99
C ALA A 158 -20.88 7.24 5.12
N PRO A 159 -21.53 7.90 6.10
CA PRO A 159 -22.98 7.91 6.21
C PRO A 159 -23.64 8.45 4.94
N THR A 160 -24.85 7.98 4.65
CA THR A 160 -25.69 8.50 3.55
C THR A 160 -25.88 10.01 3.73
N GLY A 161 -25.50 10.81 2.72
CA GLY A 161 -25.53 12.27 2.78
C GLY A 161 -24.19 12.94 3.11
N THR A 162 -23.11 12.18 3.31
CA THR A 162 -21.76 12.74 3.42
C THR A 162 -21.36 13.43 2.11
N SER A 163 -20.75 14.63 2.21
CA SER A 163 -20.30 15.37 1.04
C SER A 163 -19.13 14.65 0.34
N ASN A 164 -19.41 14.09 -0.85
CA ASN A 164 -18.40 13.48 -1.72
C ASN A 164 -17.25 14.44 -2.03
N PHE A 165 -17.52 15.74 -2.11
CA PHE A 165 -16.50 16.78 -2.33
C PHE A 165 -15.52 16.87 -1.15
N LYS A 166 -16.01 16.80 0.08
CA LYS A 166 -15.16 16.81 1.29
C LYS A 166 -14.26 15.57 1.36
N LEU A 167 -14.82 14.40 1.04
CA LEU A 167 -14.07 13.14 0.98
C LEU A 167 -13.04 13.16 -0.15
N ALA A 168 -13.38 13.73 -1.31
CA ALA A 168 -12.48 13.89 -2.44
C ALA A 168 -11.28 14.78 -2.12
N LEU A 169 -11.51 15.93 -1.47
CA LEU A 169 -10.44 16.80 -1.03
C LEU A 169 -9.52 16.13 0.00
N ARG A 170 -10.06 15.29 0.88
CA ARG A 170 -9.26 14.52 1.84
C ARG A 170 -8.43 13.45 1.14
N LEU A 171 -9.02 12.71 0.20
CA LEU A 171 -8.32 11.71 -0.61
C LEU A 171 -7.18 12.37 -1.40
N GLU A 172 -7.47 13.49 -2.05
CA GLU A 172 -6.48 14.28 -2.79
C GLU A 172 -5.36 14.78 -1.87
N GLY A 173 -5.70 15.30 -0.69
CA GLY A 173 -4.70 15.71 0.31
C GLY A 173 -3.78 14.58 0.75
N VAL A 174 -4.32 13.37 0.96
CA VAL A 174 -3.53 12.17 1.27
C VAL A 174 -2.65 11.80 0.09
N VAL A 175 -3.21 11.68 -1.11
CA VAL A 175 -2.45 11.32 -2.32
C VAL A 175 -1.33 12.32 -2.57
N LEU A 176 -1.59 13.63 -2.46
CA LEU A 176 -0.58 14.68 -2.63
C LEU A 176 0.52 14.63 -1.56
N SER A 177 0.17 14.30 -0.31
CA SER A 177 1.16 14.16 0.77
C SER A 177 2.11 12.97 0.55
N GLU A 178 1.60 11.87 -0.03
CA GLU A 178 2.38 10.67 -0.35
C GLU A 178 3.08 10.77 -1.74
N MET A 179 2.62 11.68 -2.62
CA MET A 179 3.07 11.84 -4.01
C MET A 179 4.53 12.28 -4.16
N THR A 180 5.07 13.00 -3.17
CA THR A 180 6.47 13.50 -3.21
C THR A 180 7.50 12.37 -3.35
N GLY A 181 7.12 11.13 -3.00
CA GLY A 181 7.95 9.93 -3.15
C GLY A 181 7.43 8.90 -4.17
N ILE A 182 6.40 9.19 -4.97
CA ILE A 182 5.65 8.15 -5.71
C ILE A 182 6.52 7.33 -6.68
N LYS A 183 7.46 7.96 -7.38
CA LYS A 183 8.32 7.25 -8.35
C LYS A 183 9.27 6.28 -7.64
N THR A 184 9.83 6.70 -6.51
CA THR A 184 10.71 5.89 -5.67
C THR A 184 9.92 4.78 -4.98
N HIS A 185 8.74 5.10 -4.43
CA HIS A 185 7.81 4.14 -3.85
C HIS A 185 7.40 3.09 -4.87
N TRP A 186 7.05 3.48 -6.08
CA TRP A 186 6.62 2.55 -7.12
C TRP A 186 7.74 1.60 -7.56
N ALA A 187 8.95 2.11 -7.75
CA ALA A 187 10.11 1.26 -8.05
C ALA A 187 10.41 0.29 -6.90
N GLN A 188 10.27 0.75 -5.65
CA GLN A 188 10.42 -0.09 -4.47
C GLN A 188 9.33 -1.17 -4.40
N ILE A 189 8.07 -0.82 -4.65
CA ILE A 189 6.93 -1.74 -4.70
C ILE A 189 7.16 -2.82 -5.76
N GLN A 190 7.61 -2.45 -6.96
CA GLN A 190 7.93 -3.42 -8.01
C GLN A 190 9.06 -4.36 -7.61
N SER A 191 10.12 -3.83 -6.97
CA SER A 191 11.24 -4.63 -6.49
C SER A 191 10.81 -5.63 -5.40
N GLU A 192 10.06 -5.18 -4.41
CA GLU A 192 9.54 -6.03 -3.33
C GLU A 192 8.52 -7.07 -3.85
N SER A 193 7.69 -6.72 -4.84
CA SER A 193 6.81 -7.69 -5.50
C SER A 193 7.61 -8.82 -6.17
N ARG A 194 8.69 -8.49 -6.88
CA ARG A 194 9.56 -9.51 -7.50
C ARG A 194 10.21 -10.41 -6.45
N LYS A 195 10.63 -9.85 -5.32
CA LYS A 195 11.16 -10.63 -4.20
C LYS A 195 10.14 -11.65 -3.69
N LEU A 196 8.88 -11.25 -3.51
CA LEU A 196 7.82 -12.17 -3.10
C LEU A 196 7.62 -13.29 -4.13
N ASP A 197 7.66 -12.98 -5.43
CA ASP A 197 7.51 -13.99 -6.49
C ASP A 197 8.67 -15.00 -6.50
N VAL A 198 9.91 -14.52 -6.36
CA VAL A 198 11.09 -15.38 -6.19
C VAL A 198 10.93 -16.27 -4.96
N LEU A 199 10.51 -15.70 -3.83
CA LEU A 199 10.34 -16.45 -2.59
C LEU A 199 9.26 -17.54 -2.71
N ARG A 200 8.13 -17.25 -3.36
CA ARG A 200 7.09 -18.25 -3.68
C ARG A 200 7.63 -19.36 -4.57
N GLY A 201 8.40 -19.00 -5.60
CA GLY A 201 9.03 -19.96 -6.50
C GLY A 201 9.98 -20.91 -5.77
N LEU A 202 10.83 -20.37 -4.88
CA LEU A 202 11.73 -21.17 -4.05
C LEU A 202 10.97 -22.09 -3.10
N MET A 203 9.90 -21.61 -2.44
CA MET A 203 9.05 -22.43 -1.57
C MET A 203 8.37 -23.58 -2.33
N SER A 204 7.81 -23.31 -3.52
CA SER A 204 7.19 -24.35 -4.35
C SER A 204 8.18 -25.43 -4.81
N SER A 205 9.47 -25.08 -4.86
CA SER A 205 10.54 -25.97 -5.31
C SER A 205 11.13 -26.83 -4.18
N CYS A 206 10.71 -26.63 -2.93
CA CYS A 206 11.24 -27.36 -1.75
C CYS A 206 11.10 -28.89 -1.84
N ASN A 207 10.17 -29.40 -2.65
CA ASN A 207 9.95 -30.83 -2.86
C ASN A 207 10.59 -31.38 -4.16
N THR A 208 11.11 -30.51 -5.03
CA THR A 208 11.59 -30.89 -6.38
C THR A 208 13.08 -30.59 -6.58
N VAL A 209 13.65 -29.65 -5.84
CA VAL A 209 15.06 -29.23 -5.95
C VAL A 209 15.81 -29.61 -4.67
N PRO A 210 17.09 -30.02 -4.75
CA PRO A 210 17.89 -30.31 -3.56
C PRO A 210 17.95 -29.13 -2.59
N LYS A 211 17.71 -29.40 -1.29
CA LYS A 211 17.69 -28.39 -0.23
C LYS A 211 18.93 -27.50 -0.21
N LYS A 212 20.12 -28.05 -0.46
CA LYS A 212 21.37 -27.29 -0.48
C LYS A 212 21.37 -26.21 -1.58
N GLN A 213 20.92 -26.58 -2.77
CA GLN A 213 20.82 -25.66 -3.91
C GLN A 213 19.79 -24.55 -3.65
N LEU A 214 18.61 -24.91 -3.12
CA LEU A 214 17.59 -23.92 -2.72
C LEU A 214 18.08 -22.92 -1.68
N LEU A 215 18.86 -23.39 -0.70
CA LEU A 215 19.45 -22.51 0.31
C LEU A 215 20.49 -21.56 -0.29
N GLU A 216 21.29 -22.01 -1.25
CA GLU A 216 22.27 -21.19 -1.96
C GLU A 216 21.58 -20.15 -2.86
N ASP A 217 20.55 -20.56 -3.61
CA ASP A 217 19.77 -19.66 -4.47
C ASP A 217 19.00 -18.63 -3.63
N CYS A 218 18.39 -19.06 -2.52
CA CYS A 218 17.76 -18.13 -1.59
C CYS A 218 18.77 -17.13 -1.00
N ARG A 219 19.96 -17.57 -0.57
CA ARG A 219 20.98 -16.65 -0.02
C ARG A 219 21.53 -15.67 -1.06
N ARG A 220 21.54 -16.05 -2.35
CA ARG A 220 21.95 -15.17 -3.45
C ARG A 220 20.95 -14.03 -3.64
N GLU A 221 19.67 -14.34 -3.57
CA GLU A 221 18.57 -13.37 -3.74
C GLU A 221 18.28 -12.58 -2.44
N PHE A 222 18.53 -13.19 -1.28
CA PHE A 222 18.26 -12.65 0.07
C PHE A 222 19.49 -12.79 0.98
N PRO A 223 20.52 -11.95 0.83
CA PRO A 223 21.80 -12.09 1.54
C PRO A 223 21.78 -11.75 3.05
N ASN A 224 20.63 -11.37 3.63
CA ASN A 224 20.48 -10.93 5.02
C ASN A 224 19.53 -11.83 5.82
#